data_AF-A0A661SAB5-F1
#
_entry.id   AF-A0A661SAB5-F1
#
_cell.length_a   1.000
_cell.length_b   1.000
_cell.length_c   1.000
_cell.angle_alpha   90.00
_cell.angle_beta   90.00
_cell.angle_gamma   90.00
#
_symmetry.space_group_name_H-M   'P 1'
#
loop_
_entity.id
_entity.type
_entity.pdbx_description
1 polymer ?
#
loop_
_entity_poly.entity_id
_entity_poly.type
_entity_poly.pdbx_seq_one_letter_code
_entity_poly.pdbx_strand_id
1 'polypeptide(L)'
;MNKEKQRRQILRFLKGKGNRDVDAFCIYQWIERCHFHGWWDLTLNLATSIPPNSLDSHYHKRLDFLLAECRRNLENTKKEFVEVKNPGASQGFMVPGSFWDTCEDLSIELGGRSNRGLRLE
;
A
#
# COMPACT_ATOMS: atom_id res chain seq x y z
N MET A 1 -3.84 7.88 -20.90
CA MET A 1 -4.62 6.84 -20.20
C MET A 1 -4.98 7.36 -18.79
N ASN A 2 -6.24 7.26 -18.35
CA ASN A 2 -6.67 7.82 -17.06
C ASN A 2 -6.11 7.00 -15.88
N LYS A 3 -5.47 7.66 -14.90
CA LYS A 3 -4.91 7.08 -13.66
C LYS A 3 -5.89 6.09 -13.00
N GLU A 4 -7.15 6.48 -12.85
CA GLU A 4 -8.18 5.65 -12.20
C GLU A 4 -8.63 4.46 -13.05
N LYS A 5 -8.50 4.54 -14.38
CA LYS A 5 -8.72 3.38 -15.24
C LYS A 5 -7.59 2.35 -15.09
N GLN A 6 -6.34 2.81 -15.03
CA GLN A 6 -5.18 1.93 -14.81
C GLN A 6 -5.24 1.28 -13.43
N ARG A 7 -5.54 2.06 -12.38
CA ARG A 7 -5.70 1.52 -11.02
C ARG A 7 -6.75 0.41 -10.96
N ARG A 8 -7.91 0.61 -11.61
CA ARG A 8 -8.96 -0.40 -11.69
C ARG A 8 -8.53 -1.65 -12.45
N GLN A 9 -7.74 -1.50 -13.52
CA GLN A 9 -7.21 -2.63 -14.28
C GLN A 9 -6.25 -3.47 -13.42
N ILE A 10 -5.32 -2.82 -12.73
CA ILE A 10 -4.38 -3.45 -11.78
C ILE A 10 -5.15 -4.21 -10.69
N LEU A 11 -6.16 -3.57 -10.08
CA LEU A 11 -6.98 -4.21 -9.06
C LEU A 11 -7.78 -5.42 -9.58
N ARG A 12 -8.21 -5.41 -10.84
CA ARG A 12 -8.87 -6.57 -11.45
C ARG A 12 -7.89 -7.71 -11.69
N PHE A 13 -6.70 -7.40 -12.20
CA PHE A 13 -5.60 -8.35 -12.37
C PHE A 13 -5.23 -9.04 -11.06
N LEU A 14 -5.00 -8.27 -9.98
CA LEU A 14 -4.69 -8.81 -8.65
C LEU A 14 -5.81 -9.68 -8.07
N LYS A 15 -7.06 -9.50 -8.53
CA LYS A 15 -8.21 -10.34 -8.17
C LYS A 15 -8.39 -11.56 -9.09
N GLY A 16 -7.43 -11.84 -9.97
CA GLY A 16 -7.49 -12.92 -10.95
C GLY A 16 -8.49 -12.70 -12.08
N LYS A 17 -8.99 -11.48 -12.27
CA LYS A 17 -9.98 -11.15 -13.31
C LYS A 17 -9.31 -10.44 -14.49
N GLY A 18 -9.35 -11.05 -15.68
CA GLY A 18 -8.91 -10.41 -16.93
C GLY A 18 -7.46 -10.68 -17.36
N ASN A 19 -6.93 -11.87 -17.04
CA ASN A 19 -5.50 -12.22 -17.16
C ASN A 19 -4.99 -12.67 -18.54
N ARG A 20 -5.76 -12.52 -19.63
CA ARG A 20 -5.42 -13.27 -20.86
C ARG A 20 -4.11 -12.84 -21.54
N ASP A 21 -3.63 -11.61 -21.35
CA ASP A 21 -2.47 -11.09 -22.11
C ASP A 21 -1.53 -10.19 -21.27
N VAL A 22 -1.37 -10.45 -19.97
CA VAL A 22 -0.48 -9.66 -19.11
C VAL A 22 0.82 -10.43 -18.86
N ASP A 23 1.91 -9.96 -19.46
CA ASP A 23 3.25 -10.51 -19.26
C ASP A 23 4.00 -9.84 -18.08
N ALA A 24 5.19 -10.37 -17.76
CA ALA A 24 6.02 -9.85 -16.67
C ALA A 24 6.45 -8.40 -16.90
N PHE A 25 6.65 -7.99 -18.15
CA PHE A 25 7.06 -6.63 -18.48
C PHE A 25 5.91 -5.62 -18.28
N CYS A 26 4.68 -6.00 -18.61
CA CYS A 26 3.47 -5.23 -18.32
C CYS A 26 3.30 -5.03 -16.81
N ILE A 27 3.54 -6.08 -16.01
CA ILE A 27 3.49 -6.00 -14.55
C ILE A 27 4.58 -5.06 -14.03
N TYR A 28 5.81 -5.17 -14.55
CA TYR A 28 6.90 -4.25 -14.23
C TYR A 28 6.52 -2.78 -14.51
N GLN A 29 5.94 -2.49 -15.68
CA GLN A 29 5.47 -1.13 -16.02
C GLN A 29 4.35 -0.65 -15.09
N TRP A 30 3.47 -1.54 -14.64
CA TRP A 30 2.46 -1.19 -13.63
C TRP A 30 3.08 -0.91 -12.27
N ILE A 31 4.13 -1.62 -11.89
CA ILE A 31 4.90 -1.35 -10.68
C ILE A 31 5.53 0.03 -10.72
N GLU A 32 6.19 0.41 -11.82
CA GLU A 32 6.75 1.76 -11.96
C GLU A 32 5.68 2.85 -11.84
N ARG A 33 4.50 2.64 -12.42
CA ARG A 33 3.37 3.57 -12.31
C ARG A 33 2.78 3.62 -10.90
N CYS A 34 2.65 2.48 -10.23
CA CYS A 34 2.20 2.42 -8.84
C CYS A 34 3.18 3.17 -7.93
N HIS A 35 4.48 2.99 -8.14
CA HIS A 35 5.52 3.72 -7.44
C HIS A 35 5.37 5.24 -7.67
N PHE A 36 5.27 5.69 -8.92
CA PHE A 36 5.09 7.11 -9.24
C PHE A 36 3.84 7.73 -8.60
N HIS A 37 2.75 6.97 -8.47
CA HIS A 37 1.49 7.43 -7.89
C HIS A 37 1.36 7.21 -6.39
N GLY A 38 2.38 6.66 -5.72
CA GLY A 38 2.36 6.37 -4.29
C GLY A 38 1.43 5.24 -3.89
N TRP A 39 1.08 4.34 -4.81
CA TRP A 39 0.27 3.16 -4.52
C TRP A 39 1.15 2.00 -4.04
N TRP A 40 1.86 2.23 -2.94
CA TRP A 40 2.90 1.33 -2.42
C TRP A 40 2.41 -0.10 -2.19
N ASP A 41 1.21 -0.27 -1.63
CA ASP A 41 0.60 -1.60 -1.44
C ASP A 41 0.36 -2.34 -2.76
N LEU A 42 -0.06 -1.63 -3.81
CA LEU A 42 -0.30 -2.24 -5.12
C LEU A 42 1.01 -2.69 -5.75
N THR A 43 2.09 -1.91 -5.60
CA THR A 43 3.42 -2.29 -6.05
C THR A 43 3.87 -3.61 -5.43
N LEU A 44 3.73 -3.77 -4.11
CA LEU A 44 4.14 -4.99 -3.41
C LEU A 44 3.33 -6.21 -3.83
N ASN A 45 2.02 -6.05 -4.02
CA ASN A 45 1.14 -7.13 -4.48
C ASN A 45 1.41 -7.52 -5.95
N LEU A 46 1.76 -6.55 -6.80
CA LEU A 46 2.12 -6.83 -8.20
C LEU A 46 3.44 -7.59 -8.31
N ALA A 47 4.40 -7.31 -7.44
CA ALA A 47 5.72 -7.95 -7.46
C ALA A 47 5.65 -9.47 -7.28
N THR A 48 4.67 -9.98 -6.52
CA THR A 48 4.48 -11.43 -6.33
C THR A 48 4.01 -12.13 -7.61
N SER A 49 3.53 -11.36 -8.59
CA SER A 49 3.05 -11.87 -9.88
C SER A 49 4.15 -11.88 -10.95
N ILE A 50 5.37 -11.42 -10.64
CA ILE A 50 6.53 -11.48 -11.55
C ILE A 50 7.29 -12.78 -11.29
N PRO A 51 7.33 -13.72 -12.25
CA PRO A 51 8.12 -14.94 -12.11
C PRO A 51 9.62 -14.63 -12.04
N PRO A 52 10.43 -15.46 -11.36
CA PRO A 52 11.88 -15.33 -11.41
C PRO A 52 12.39 -15.54 -12.85
N ASN A 53 13.43 -14.80 -13.25
CA ASN A 53 14.03 -14.84 -14.59
C ASN A 53 13.10 -14.43 -15.74
N SER A 54 11.96 -13.81 -15.45
CA SER A 54 11.02 -13.30 -16.47
C SER A 54 11.39 -11.91 -17.00
N LEU A 55 12.34 -11.24 -16.35
CA LEU A 55 12.85 -9.92 -16.72
C LEU A 55 14.37 -9.98 -16.83
N ASP A 56 14.95 -9.04 -17.60
CA ASP A 56 16.41 -8.90 -17.63
C ASP A 56 16.97 -8.48 -16.26
N SER A 57 18.24 -8.80 -16.03
CA SER A 57 18.96 -8.47 -14.79
C SER A 57 18.89 -6.98 -14.43
N HIS A 58 18.92 -6.10 -15.42
CA HIS A 58 18.78 -4.66 -15.22
C HIS A 58 17.39 -4.29 -14.64
N TYR A 59 16.32 -4.86 -15.18
CA TYR A 59 14.96 -4.63 -14.69
C TYR A 59 14.75 -5.23 -13.30
N HIS A 60 15.34 -6.39 -13.01
CA HIS A 60 15.30 -6.96 -11.66
C HIS A 60 15.99 -6.05 -10.63
N LYS A 61 17.17 -5.50 -10.93
CA LYS A 61 17.85 -4.55 -10.04
C LYS A 61 16.99 -3.31 -9.76
N ARG A 62 16.36 -2.77 -10.81
CA ARG A 62 15.47 -1.60 -10.67
C ARG A 62 14.19 -1.94 -9.91
N LEU A 63 13.62 -3.12 -10.14
CA LEU A 63 12.48 -3.62 -9.39
C LEU A 63 12.82 -3.71 -7.90
N ASP A 64 13.95 -4.31 -7.53
CA ASP A 64 14.37 -4.43 -6.14
C ASP A 64 14.50 -3.06 -5.46
N PHE A 65 15.07 -2.08 -6.16
CA PHE A 65 15.14 -0.69 -5.70
C PHE A 65 13.74 -0.11 -5.43
N LEU A 66 12.82 -0.23 -6.39
CA LEU A 66 11.44 0.28 -6.26
C LEU A 66 10.70 -0.40 -5.10
N LEU A 67 10.87 -1.71 -4.91
CA LEU A 67 10.25 -2.44 -3.81
C LEU A 67 10.80 -2.00 -2.45
N ALA A 68 12.10 -1.74 -2.35
CA ALA A 68 12.72 -1.22 -1.14
C ALA A 68 12.18 0.18 -0.79
N GLU A 69 12.06 1.08 -1.77
CA GLU A 69 11.45 2.40 -1.56
C GLU A 69 9.98 2.29 -1.13
N CYS A 70 9.19 1.45 -1.80
CA CYS A 70 7.79 1.23 -1.43
C CYS A 70 7.64 0.74 0.02
N ARG A 71 8.47 -0.22 0.46
CA ARG A 71 8.44 -0.74 1.83
C ARG A 71 8.77 0.36 2.85
N ARG A 72 9.82 1.15 2.59
CA ARG A 72 10.19 2.29 3.46
C ARG A 72 9.08 3.32 3.53
N ASN A 73 8.49 3.69 2.40
CA ASN A 73 7.40 4.67 2.36
C ASN A 73 6.16 4.15 3.09
N LEU A 74 5.83 2.86 2.94
CA LEU A 74 4.73 2.25 3.67
C LEU A 74 4.96 2.22 5.18
N GLU A 75 6.18 1.90 5.62
CA GLU A 75 6.57 1.94 7.02
C GLU A 75 6.52 3.38 7.58
N ASN A 76 6.99 4.35 6.81
CA ASN A 76 6.92 5.76 7.19
C ASN A 76 5.47 6.23 7.30
N THR A 77 4.59 5.90 6.35
CA THR A 77 3.16 6.20 6.45
C THR A 77 2.50 5.53 7.65
N LYS A 78 2.88 4.29 8.00
CA LYS A 78 2.35 3.61 9.20
C LYS A 78 2.87 4.20 10.52
N LYS A 79 4.08 4.76 10.53
CA LYS A 79 4.63 5.46 11.69
C LYS A 79 3.99 6.83 11.86
N GLU A 80 3.79 7.53 10.74
CA GLU A 80 3.23 8.87 10.70
C GLU A 80 1.70 8.87 10.86
N PHE A 81 1.02 7.77 10.55
CA PHE A 81 -0.44 7.68 10.65
C PHE A 81 -0.88 6.36 11.29
N VAL A 82 -1.76 6.46 12.29
CA VAL A 82 -2.36 5.34 13.01
C VAL A 82 -3.76 5.08 12.48
N GLU A 83 -4.09 3.80 12.27
CA GLU A 83 -5.43 3.37 11.85
C GLU A 83 -6.37 3.30 13.06
N VAL A 84 -7.50 4.02 12.97
CA VAL A 84 -8.58 4.07 13.95
C VAL A 84 -9.76 3.25 13.47
N LYS A 85 -10.17 2.25 14.24
CA LYS A 85 -11.29 1.37 13.91
C LYS A 85 -12.42 1.57 14.90
N ASN A 86 -13.60 1.90 14.38
CA ASN A 86 -14.82 1.86 15.18
C ASN A 86 -15.30 0.40 15.28
N PRO A 87 -15.58 -0.14 16.47
CA PRO A 87 -16.18 -1.47 16.62
C PRO A 87 -17.55 -1.54 15.91
N GLY A 88 -17.56 -2.11 14.71
CA GLY A 88 -18.75 -2.25 13.85
C GLY A 88 -18.58 -1.69 12.44
N ALA A 89 -17.56 -0.87 12.19
CA ALA A 89 -17.25 -0.36 10.86
C ALA A 89 -16.35 -1.33 10.08
N SER A 90 -16.64 -1.53 8.79
CA SER A 90 -15.82 -2.36 7.89
C SER A 90 -14.50 -1.71 7.47
N GLN A 91 -14.34 -0.39 7.70
CA GLN A 91 -13.16 0.38 7.34
C GLN A 91 -12.76 1.30 8.49
N GLY A 92 -11.46 1.30 8.81
CA GLY A 92 -10.87 2.29 9.71
C GLY A 92 -10.54 3.59 8.99
N PHE A 93 -10.33 4.66 9.74
CA PHE A 93 -9.80 5.93 9.23
C PHE A 93 -8.38 6.16 9.74
N MET A 94 -7.53 6.77 8.92
CA MET A 94 -6.14 7.04 9.28
C MET A 94 -6.02 8.43 9.88
N VAL A 95 -5.29 8.53 10.98
CA VAL A 95 -5.09 9.78 11.73
C VAL A 95 -3.59 9.96 11.95
N PRO A 96 -3.03 11.18 11.85
CA PRO A 96 -1.62 11.41 12.16
C PRO A 96 -1.23 10.84 13.53
N GLY A 97 -0.04 10.27 13.67
CA GLY A 97 0.48 9.79 14.95
C GLY A 97 0.55 10.90 15.99
N SER A 98 0.84 12.14 15.57
CA SER A 98 0.83 13.33 16.41
C SER A 98 -0.56 13.70 16.97
N PHE A 99 -1.64 13.16 16.39
CA PHE A 99 -2.97 13.32 16.97
C PHE A 99 -3.07 12.69 18.35
N TRP A 100 -2.33 11.59 18.59
CA TRP A 100 -2.25 10.97 19.90
C TRP A 100 -1.56 11.86 20.92
N ASP A 101 -0.41 12.41 20.55
CA ASP A 101 0.33 13.34 21.40
C ASP A 101 -0.58 14.52 21.78
N THR A 102 -1.37 15.02 20.82
CA THR A 102 -2.35 16.08 21.05
C THR A 102 -3.51 15.64 21.96
N CYS A 103 -4.00 14.40 21.81
CA CYS A 103 -5.06 13.88 22.68
C CYS A 103 -4.58 13.63 24.11
N GLU A 104 -3.35 13.14 24.30
CA GLU A 104 -2.72 13.03 25.62
C GLU A 104 -2.54 14.42 26.24
N ASP A 105 -2.04 15.40 25.49
CA ASP A 105 -1.88 16.80 25.94
C ASP A 105 -3.22 17.43 26.35
N LEU A 106 -4.31 17.09 25.65
CA LEU A 106 -5.66 17.57 25.94
C LEU A 106 -6.41 16.73 26.99
N SER A 107 -5.77 15.72 27.58
CA SER A 107 -6.40 14.79 28.53
C SER A 107 -7.65 14.09 27.98
N ILE A 108 -7.67 13.82 26.67
CA ILE A 108 -8.74 13.07 26.00
C ILE A 108 -8.39 11.59 26.10
N GLU A 109 -9.17 10.83 26.88
CA GLU A 109 -8.99 9.38 27.00
C GLU A 109 -9.45 8.67 25.72
N LEU A 110 -8.49 8.15 24.95
CA LEU A 110 -8.75 7.32 23.77
C LEU A 110 -8.63 5.84 24.15
N GLY A 111 -9.70 5.07 23.94
CA GLY A 111 -9.76 3.65 24.27
C GLY A 111 -8.80 2.75 23.47
N GLY A 112 -8.20 1.77 24.15
CA GLY A 112 -7.64 0.58 23.53
C GLY A 112 -6.38 0.76 22.68
N ARG A 113 -5.22 0.83 23.36
CA ARG A 113 -3.92 0.62 22.70
C ARG A 113 -3.76 -0.87 22.34
N SER A 114 -4.04 -1.23 21.10
CA SER A 114 -3.73 -2.55 20.54
C SER A 114 -2.67 -2.40 19.45
N ASN A 115 -1.76 -3.37 19.34
CA ASN A 115 -0.80 -3.48 18.23
C ASN A 115 -1.46 -3.55 16.82
N ARG A 116 -2.80 -3.51 16.73
CA ARG A 116 -3.60 -3.59 15.51
C ARG A 116 -4.51 -2.37 15.24
N GLY A 117 -4.40 -1.30 16.03
CA GLY A 117 -5.15 -0.06 15.83
C GLY A 117 -6.00 0.38 17.03
N LEU A 118 -6.69 1.50 16.84
CA LEU A 118 -7.42 2.28 17.85
C LEU A 118 -8.90 1.87 17.99
N ARG A 119 -9.49 2.00 19.19
CA ARG A 119 -10.91 1.77 19.48
C ARG A 119 -11.53 3.00 20.15
N LEU A 120 -12.51 3.64 19.52
CA LEU A 120 -13.30 4.68 20.19
C LEU A 120 -14.44 3.99 20.96
N GLU A 121 -14.56 4.28 22.26
CA GLU A 121 -15.72 3.93 23.10
C GLU A 121 -16.59 5.15 23.33
#